data_AF-A0A669CQ52-F1
#
_entry.id   AF-A0A669CQ52-F1
#
_cell.length_a   1.000
_cell.length_b   1.000
_cell.length_c   1.000
_cell.angle_alpha   90.00
_cell.angle_beta   90.00
_cell.angle_gamma   90.00
#
_symmetry.space_group_name_H-M   'P 1'
#
loop_
_entity.id
_entity.type
_entity.pdbx_description
1 polymer ?
#
loop_
_entity_poly.entity_id
_entity_poly.type
_entity_poly.pdbx_seq_one_letter_code
_entity_poly.pdbx_strand_id
1 'polypeptide(L)'
;MHWGPFLLILMDSNQSLHLIDTEKKWREAQSYCREHHTDLASGRAQLKEAVSKFKSSGKLPSWIGLFRDTWRWSDGSNYSYRHWESIDELPVELSKTDSGTRNCAMIALNKERKWSADDCNNRKPFFCYGDEKLILINESKNWDDALIYCRGHHGDLVSIATLEQQELVQEKAKNANTPYVWLGLRYSCALGLWFWVNDQLVCYKNWANETDTGQDNMAVAMETGREHKWFKKNDEEKFNFICSL
;
A
#
# COMPACT_ATOMS: atom_id res chain seq x y z
N MET A 1 -22.97 -37.67 1.50
CA MET A 1 -21.86 -37.48 2.45
C MET A 1 -21.01 -36.33 1.91
N HIS A 2 -20.98 -35.24 2.67
CA HIS A 2 -20.28 -34.00 2.38
C HIS A 2 -18.76 -34.20 2.27
N TRP A 3 -18.14 -33.54 1.30
CA TRP A 3 -16.75 -33.09 1.40
C TRP A 3 -16.80 -31.56 1.26
N GLY A 4 -16.43 -30.87 2.35
CA GLY A 4 -16.44 -29.41 2.44
C GLY A 4 -15.26 -28.78 1.70
N PRO A 5 -15.36 -27.48 1.36
CA PRO A 5 -14.31 -26.77 0.66
C PRO A 5 -13.16 -26.50 1.63
N PHE A 6 -11.97 -27.01 1.31
CA PHE A 6 -10.74 -26.46 1.88
C PHE A 6 -10.59 -25.05 1.31
N LEU A 7 -10.90 -24.08 2.17
CA LEU A 7 -10.62 -22.66 1.98
C LEU A 7 -9.09 -22.51 1.87
N LEU A 8 -8.57 -22.57 0.64
CA LEU A 8 -7.36 -21.84 0.30
C LEU A 8 -7.72 -20.38 0.57
N ILE A 9 -7.21 -19.84 1.68
CA ILE A 9 -7.14 -18.39 1.87
C ILE A 9 -6.21 -17.90 0.77
N LEU A 10 -6.79 -17.59 -0.39
CA LEU A 10 -6.18 -16.68 -1.34
C LEU A 10 -5.91 -15.43 -0.53
N MET A 11 -4.64 -15.06 -0.39
CA MET A 11 -4.30 -13.71 0.03
C MET A 11 -4.95 -12.79 -0.99
N ASP A 12 -5.95 -12.01 -0.58
CA ASP A 12 -6.50 -10.96 -1.44
C ASP A 12 -5.34 -10.07 -1.88
N SER A 13 -5.01 -10.11 -3.18
CA SER A 13 -3.94 -9.34 -3.81
C SER A 13 -4.24 -7.84 -3.90
N ASN A 14 -5.31 -7.37 -3.22
CA ASN A 14 -5.80 -6.00 -3.24
C ASN A 14 -5.38 -5.16 -2.01
N GLN A 15 -4.62 -5.76 -1.07
CA GLN A 15 -4.26 -5.10 0.18
C GLN A 15 -2.99 -4.26 0.03
N SER A 16 -3.14 -2.94 0.17
CA SER A 16 -2.06 -1.97 0.17
C SER A 16 -1.61 -1.65 1.60
N LEU A 17 -0.32 -1.33 1.75
CA LEU A 17 0.28 -1.00 3.04
C LEU A 17 0.37 0.51 3.26
N HIS A 18 -0.13 1.01 4.39
CA HIS A 18 -0.13 2.42 4.74
C HIS A 18 0.71 2.68 6.00
N LEU A 19 1.69 3.58 5.92
CA LEU A 19 2.42 4.06 7.10
C LEU A 19 1.64 5.19 7.75
N ILE A 20 1.28 5.01 9.02
CA ILE A 20 0.63 6.04 9.83
C ILE A 20 1.67 6.65 10.76
N ASP A 21 1.99 7.92 10.51
CA ASP A 21 3.05 8.65 11.22
C ASP A 21 2.67 9.08 12.64
N THR A 22 1.37 9.05 12.99
CA THR A 22 0.91 9.44 14.32
C THR A 22 1.28 8.38 15.35
N GLU A 23 1.96 8.77 16.42
CA GLU A 23 2.37 7.82 17.45
C GLU A 23 1.20 7.38 18.35
N LYS A 24 0.94 6.07 18.42
CA LYS A 24 -0.12 5.47 19.24
C LYS A 24 0.39 4.26 20.03
N LYS A 25 -0.31 3.91 21.11
CA LYS A 25 -0.10 2.61 21.79
C LYS A 25 -0.53 1.47 20.87
N TRP A 26 -0.01 0.26 21.06
CA TRP A 26 -0.30 -0.84 20.12
C TRP A 26 -1.79 -1.12 19.93
N ARG A 27 -2.58 -1.17 21.02
CA ARG A 27 -4.05 -1.39 20.94
C ARG A 27 -4.79 -0.23 20.28
N GLU A 28 -4.31 1.01 20.49
CA GLU A 28 -4.86 2.21 19.85
C GLU A 28 -4.54 2.21 18.35
N ALA A 29 -3.32 1.83 17.97
CA ALA A 29 -2.90 1.67 16.59
C ALA A 29 -3.71 0.58 15.87
N GLN A 30 -3.94 -0.56 16.53
CA GLN A 30 -4.81 -1.62 16.01
C GLN A 30 -6.25 -1.15 15.81
N SER A 31 -6.82 -0.48 16.81
CA SER A 31 -8.19 0.04 16.71
C SER A 31 -8.29 1.03 15.55
N TYR A 32 -7.30 1.92 15.40
CA TYR A 32 -7.21 2.82 14.26
C TYR A 32 -7.19 2.08 12.92
N CYS A 33 -6.34 1.06 12.78
CA CYS A 33 -6.28 0.31 11.52
C CYS A 33 -7.59 -0.43 11.21
N ARG A 34 -8.30 -0.93 12.22
CA ARG A 34 -9.60 -1.59 12.02
C ARG A 34 -10.74 -0.63 11.72
N GLU A 35 -10.62 0.61 12.18
CA GLU A 35 -11.58 1.68 11.90
C GLU A 35 -11.38 2.28 10.50
N HIS A 36 -10.13 2.45 10.07
CA HIS A 36 -9.79 3.18 8.84
C HIS A 36 -9.26 2.31 7.70
N HIS A 37 -8.82 1.08 7.97
CA HIS A 37 -8.27 0.11 7.02
C HIS A 37 -8.80 -1.30 7.36
N THR A 38 -8.00 -2.36 7.19
CA THR A 38 -8.37 -3.72 7.62
C THR A 38 -7.79 -4.05 8.99
N ASP A 39 -6.46 -4.05 9.16
CA ASP A 39 -5.78 -4.27 10.46
C ASP A 39 -4.32 -3.75 10.38
N LEU A 40 -3.54 -3.92 11.46
CA LEU A 40 -2.09 -3.73 11.44
C LEU A 40 -1.42 -4.73 10.49
N ALA A 41 -0.36 -4.30 9.81
CA ALA A 41 0.40 -5.10 8.86
C ALA A 41 0.82 -6.47 9.40
N SER A 42 0.53 -7.52 8.64
CA SER A 42 0.66 -8.93 8.99
C SER A 42 1.16 -9.78 7.81
N GLY A 43 1.76 -10.93 8.11
CA GLY A 43 2.17 -11.88 7.07
C GLY A 43 3.38 -11.44 6.22
N ARG A 44 3.90 -12.38 5.42
CA ARG A 44 5.21 -12.24 4.76
C ARG A 44 5.28 -11.11 3.74
N ALA A 45 4.25 -10.97 2.90
CA ALA A 45 4.27 -10.04 1.77
C ALA A 45 4.23 -8.58 2.26
N GLN A 46 3.24 -8.26 3.11
CA GLN A 46 3.07 -6.93 3.69
C GLN A 46 4.31 -6.50 4.51
N LEU A 47 4.94 -7.43 5.23
CA LEU A 47 6.14 -7.10 6.02
C LEU A 47 7.38 -6.85 5.15
N LYS A 48 7.49 -7.49 3.97
CA LYS A 48 8.55 -7.16 3.01
C LYS A 48 8.36 -5.74 2.45
N GLU A 49 7.12 -5.36 2.14
CA GLU A 49 6.78 -4.01 1.68
C GLU A 49 6.94 -2.97 2.81
N ALA A 50 6.59 -3.31 4.04
CA ALA A 50 6.78 -2.43 5.20
C ALA A 50 8.24 -2.05 5.36
N VAL A 51 9.15 -3.03 5.20
CA VAL A 51 10.60 -2.80 5.26
C VAL A 51 11.09 -1.93 4.08
N SER A 52 10.48 -2.00 2.89
CA SER A 52 10.85 -1.13 1.76
C SER A 52 10.34 0.30 1.94
N LYS A 53 9.07 0.51 2.30
CA LYS A 53 8.50 1.84 2.63
C LYS A 53 9.18 2.47 3.84
N PHE A 54 9.65 1.65 4.77
CA PHE A 54 10.48 2.06 5.88
C PHE A 54 11.87 2.58 5.47
N LYS A 55 12.48 2.01 4.41
CA LYS A 55 13.79 2.50 3.89
C LYS A 55 13.69 3.93 3.38
N SER A 56 12.56 4.31 2.80
CA SER A 56 12.38 5.63 2.20
C SER A 56 11.97 6.70 3.22
N SER A 57 11.22 6.36 4.27
CA SER A 57 10.68 7.37 5.21
C SER A 57 11.65 7.79 6.32
N GLY A 58 12.65 6.98 6.67
CA GLY A 58 13.62 7.28 7.74
C GLY A 58 13.05 7.36 9.16
N LYS A 59 11.75 7.01 9.35
CA LYS A 59 11.06 7.09 10.64
C LYS A 59 11.15 5.77 11.38
N LEU A 60 11.52 5.85 12.66
CA LEU A 60 11.98 4.73 13.46
C LEU A 60 11.67 4.97 14.94
N PRO A 61 11.12 3.99 15.71
CA PRO A 61 10.57 2.64 15.37
C PRO A 61 9.03 2.60 15.13
N SER A 62 8.49 1.57 14.44
CA SER A 62 7.04 1.43 14.13
C SER A 62 6.40 0.08 14.54
N TRP A 63 5.11 0.08 14.92
CA TRP A 63 4.32 -1.12 15.26
C TRP A 63 3.87 -1.95 14.03
N ILE A 64 3.77 -3.28 14.23
CA ILE A 64 3.16 -4.26 13.30
C ILE A 64 2.16 -5.17 14.03
N GLY A 65 1.35 -5.93 13.29
CA GLY A 65 0.19 -6.69 13.80
C GLY A 65 0.50 -7.98 14.57
N LEU A 66 1.77 -8.29 14.82
CA LEU A 66 2.15 -9.51 15.55
C LEU A 66 2.03 -9.29 17.08
N PHE A 67 1.23 -10.14 17.76
CA PHE A 67 1.01 -10.10 19.22
C PHE A 67 0.90 -11.52 19.84
N ARG A 68 0.99 -11.67 21.18
CA ARG A 68 0.90 -12.98 21.89
C ARG A 68 -0.15 -12.99 23.04
N ASP A 69 -0.90 -14.08 23.29
CA ASP A 69 -0.57 -15.16 24.28
C ASP A 69 -0.13 -16.53 23.70
N THR A 70 -0.54 -16.90 22.49
CA THR A 70 0.20 -17.84 21.62
C THR A 70 0.31 -17.15 20.27
N TRP A 71 1.52 -17.02 19.74
CA TRP A 71 1.79 -16.14 18.60
C TRP A 71 0.79 -16.37 17.46
N ARG A 72 -0.01 -15.34 17.17
CA ARG A 72 -1.02 -15.33 16.13
C ARG A 72 -1.00 -13.97 15.45
N TRP A 73 -1.21 -13.95 14.15
CA TRP A 73 -1.45 -12.69 13.45
C TRP A 73 -2.77 -12.10 13.93
N SER A 74 -2.86 -10.76 14.02
CA SER A 74 -4.10 -10.05 14.39
C SER A 74 -5.27 -10.33 13.46
N ASP A 75 -4.97 -10.63 12.20
CA ASP A 75 -5.89 -11.00 11.14
C ASP A 75 -6.29 -12.49 11.14
N GLY A 76 -5.68 -13.32 11.99
CA GLY A 76 -5.94 -14.76 12.05
C GLY A 76 -5.24 -15.62 10.99
N SER A 77 -4.33 -15.06 10.19
CA SER A 77 -3.60 -15.78 9.13
C SER A 77 -2.60 -16.82 9.67
N ASN A 78 -2.08 -17.69 8.78
CA ASN A 78 -1.21 -18.82 9.16
C ASN A 78 0.20 -18.36 9.61
N TYR A 79 0.69 -18.92 10.70
CA TYR A 79 1.88 -18.51 11.46
C TYR A 79 3.24 -19.02 10.91
N SER A 80 3.28 -19.56 9.69
CA SER A 80 4.45 -20.27 9.15
C SER A 80 5.64 -19.39 8.71
N TYR A 81 5.56 -18.06 8.79
CA TYR A 81 6.67 -17.16 8.41
C TYR A 81 7.29 -16.43 9.61
N ARG A 82 8.62 -16.52 9.76
CA ARG A 82 9.39 -15.84 10.83
C ARG A 82 10.65 -15.21 10.25
N HIS A 83 10.90 -13.93 10.54
CA HIS A 83 12.13 -13.21 10.18
C HIS A 83 12.69 -12.44 11.38
N TRP A 84 12.96 -13.18 12.47
CA TRP A 84 13.47 -12.68 13.75
C TRP A 84 14.96 -12.38 13.73
N GLU A 85 15.43 -11.51 14.63
CA GLU A 85 16.83 -11.07 14.69
C GLU A 85 17.77 -12.17 15.16
N SER A 86 17.25 -13.07 15.96
CA SER A 86 18.02 -14.17 16.49
C SER A 86 17.02 -15.22 16.94
N ILE A 87 17.06 -16.38 16.30
CA ILE A 87 16.38 -17.58 16.81
C ILE A 87 17.17 -18.16 18.00
N ASP A 88 18.42 -17.75 18.18
CA ASP A 88 19.33 -18.22 19.24
C ASP A 88 19.34 -17.32 20.50
N GLU A 89 18.55 -16.23 20.52
CA GLU A 89 18.24 -15.40 21.70
C GLU A 89 16.73 -15.41 22.00
N LEU A 90 16.09 -16.55 21.86
CA LEU A 90 14.95 -16.87 22.72
C LEU A 90 15.51 -17.65 23.92
N PRO A 91 15.76 -17.01 25.09
CA PRO A 91 16.07 -17.77 26.27
C PRO A 91 14.83 -18.57 26.64
N VAL A 92 15.02 -19.88 26.66
CA VAL A 92 14.14 -20.83 27.34
C VAL A 92 14.09 -20.54 28.87
N GLU A 93 14.80 -19.53 29.38
CA GLU A 93 14.74 -19.07 30.78
C GLU A 93 14.83 -17.53 30.97
N LEU A 94 13.84 -16.76 30.51
CA LEU A 94 13.56 -15.41 31.07
C LEU A 94 12.13 -15.31 31.60
N SER A 95 11.76 -16.36 32.30
CA SER A 95 10.85 -16.31 33.44
C SER A 95 11.29 -15.19 34.40
N LYS A 96 10.40 -14.21 34.60
CA LYS A 96 10.40 -13.21 35.69
C LYS A 96 11.49 -12.11 35.63
N THR A 97 11.16 -11.01 34.96
CA THR A 97 11.50 -9.70 35.52
C THR A 97 10.21 -9.06 36.03
N ASP A 98 10.25 -8.49 37.23
CA ASP A 98 9.13 -8.02 38.06
C ASP A 98 8.34 -6.81 37.50
N SER A 99 8.35 -6.64 36.18
CA SER A 99 7.60 -5.61 35.46
C SER A 99 7.34 -6.12 34.05
N GLY A 100 6.33 -6.96 33.88
CA GLY A 100 5.93 -7.46 32.57
C GLY A 100 5.57 -6.31 31.62
N THR A 101 5.82 -6.48 30.32
CA THR A 101 5.09 -5.80 29.21
C THR A 101 5.67 -5.97 27.78
N ARG A 102 6.82 -6.65 27.53
CA ARG A 102 7.35 -6.80 26.14
C ARG A 102 6.58 -7.80 25.25
N ASN A 103 5.31 -7.51 24.95
CA ASN A 103 4.37 -8.41 24.28
C ASN A 103 3.93 -7.95 22.87
N CYS A 104 4.36 -6.77 22.42
CA CYS A 104 3.95 -6.19 21.14
C CYS A 104 5.12 -6.12 20.15
N ALA A 105 4.91 -6.65 18.94
CA ALA A 105 5.96 -6.71 17.94
C ALA A 105 6.17 -5.39 17.21
N MET A 106 7.42 -5.08 16.92
CA MET A 106 7.85 -3.93 16.14
C MET A 106 8.96 -4.33 15.16
N ILE A 107 9.15 -3.50 14.12
CA ILE A 107 10.34 -3.58 13.27
C ILE A 107 11.48 -2.86 14.02
N ALA A 108 12.60 -3.55 14.25
CA ALA A 108 13.68 -3.07 15.11
C ALA A 108 14.79 -2.28 14.38
N LEU A 109 15.51 -1.49 15.16
CA LEU A 109 16.59 -0.56 14.80
C LEU A 109 17.95 -1.21 14.44
N ASN A 110 18.00 -2.48 14.05
CA ASN A 110 19.28 -3.12 13.72
C ASN A 110 19.59 -3.08 12.21
N LYS A 111 20.86 -3.29 11.85
CA LYS A 111 21.35 -3.27 10.45
C LYS A 111 20.64 -4.27 9.54
N GLU A 112 20.10 -5.33 10.12
CA GLU A 112 19.43 -6.42 9.41
C GLU A 112 17.89 -6.31 9.42
N ARG A 113 17.35 -5.26 10.08
CA ARG A 113 15.93 -4.86 10.15
C ARG A 113 15.00 -5.99 10.55
N LYS A 114 15.49 -6.84 11.45
CA LYS A 114 14.78 -7.98 11.99
C LYS A 114 13.75 -7.53 13.05
N TRP A 115 12.75 -8.36 13.32
CA TRP A 115 11.66 -8.02 14.25
C TRP A 115 12.11 -8.07 15.72
N SER A 116 11.53 -7.22 16.58
CA SER A 116 11.75 -7.20 18.03
C SER A 116 10.41 -7.02 18.77
N ALA A 117 10.43 -7.14 20.09
CA ALA A 117 9.27 -6.95 20.96
C ALA A 117 9.52 -5.80 21.94
N ASP A 118 8.49 -4.98 22.17
CA ASP A 118 8.56 -3.82 23.08
C ASP A 118 7.29 -3.72 23.95
N ASP A 119 7.32 -2.81 24.94
CA ASP A 119 6.16 -2.49 25.78
C ASP A 119 5.01 -1.94 24.93
N CYS A 120 3.88 -2.63 24.95
CA CYS A 120 2.66 -2.25 24.23
C CYS A 120 2.14 -0.83 24.56
N ASN A 121 2.53 -0.27 25.71
CA ASN A 121 2.16 1.07 26.14
C ASN A 121 3.05 2.17 25.55
N ASN A 122 4.17 1.82 24.90
CA ASN A 122 4.98 2.78 24.17
C ASN A 122 4.21 3.32 22.96
N ARG A 123 4.43 4.59 22.64
CA ARG A 123 3.84 5.23 21.48
C ARG A 123 4.81 5.14 20.31
N LYS A 124 4.31 4.69 19.15
CA LYS A 124 5.10 4.55 17.91
C LYS A 124 4.19 4.80 16.70
N PRO A 125 4.74 5.25 15.56
CA PRO A 125 4.07 5.11 14.27
C PRO A 125 3.76 3.63 13.97
N PHE A 126 2.91 3.36 13.00
CA PHE A 126 2.43 1.99 12.75
C PHE A 126 2.02 1.77 11.30
N PHE A 127 2.07 0.52 10.84
CA PHE A 127 1.63 0.16 9.48
C PHE A 127 0.25 -0.50 9.53
N CYS A 128 -0.71 0.03 8.77
CA CYS A 128 -1.98 -0.64 8.49
C CYS A 128 -1.92 -1.32 7.12
N TYR A 129 -2.69 -2.38 6.95
CA TYR A 129 -3.01 -2.91 5.62
C TYR A 129 -4.51 -2.81 5.36
N GLY A 130 -4.89 -2.69 4.10
CA GLY A 130 -6.28 -2.78 3.66
C GLY A 130 -6.43 -2.46 2.19
N ASP A 131 -7.66 -2.55 1.70
CA ASP A 131 -7.96 -2.23 0.31
C ASP A 131 -7.56 -0.79 -0.02
N GLU A 132 -6.95 -0.60 -1.19
CA GLU A 132 -6.64 0.73 -1.69
C GLU A 132 -7.94 1.52 -1.88
N LYS A 133 -8.09 2.62 -1.14
CA LYS A 133 -9.27 3.46 -1.24
C LYS A 133 -9.09 4.44 -2.38
N LEU A 134 -9.96 4.33 -3.38
CA LEU A 134 -9.94 5.17 -4.56
C LEU A 134 -11.16 6.08 -4.65
N ILE A 135 -10.94 7.33 -5.06
CA ILE A 135 -11.98 8.30 -5.33
C ILE A 135 -11.85 8.84 -6.76
N LEU A 136 -12.95 8.82 -7.50
CA LEU A 136 -13.05 9.49 -8.80
C LEU A 136 -13.42 10.95 -8.56
N ILE A 137 -12.64 11.86 -9.12
CA ILE A 137 -12.90 13.29 -9.12
C ILE A 137 -13.46 13.70 -10.47
N ASN A 138 -14.73 14.12 -10.48
CA ASN A 138 -15.47 14.52 -11.68
C ASN A 138 -15.18 15.97 -12.15
N GLU A 139 -14.04 16.54 -11.74
CA GLU A 139 -13.54 17.80 -12.27
C GLU A 139 -12.67 17.57 -13.50
N SER A 140 -12.68 18.50 -14.46
CA SER A 140 -11.83 18.42 -15.66
C SER A 140 -10.57 19.26 -15.44
N LYS A 141 -9.44 18.59 -15.21
CA LYS A 141 -8.13 19.22 -14.94
C LYS A 141 -7.05 18.66 -15.85
N ASN A 142 -6.00 19.47 -16.07
CA ASN A 142 -4.79 18.99 -16.71
C ASN A 142 -4.01 18.07 -15.74
N TRP A 143 -3.00 17.35 -16.22
CA TRP A 143 -2.37 16.30 -15.41
C TRP A 143 -1.69 16.86 -14.15
N ASP A 144 -0.97 17.98 -14.29
CA ASP A 144 -0.27 18.63 -13.18
C ASP A 144 -1.26 19.19 -12.13
N ASP A 145 -2.35 19.83 -12.56
CA ASP A 145 -3.40 20.32 -11.65
C ASP A 145 -4.14 19.17 -10.95
N ALA A 146 -4.38 18.04 -11.65
CA ALA A 146 -4.98 16.85 -11.06
C ALA A 146 -4.06 16.22 -10.00
N LEU A 147 -2.76 16.17 -10.26
CA LEU A 147 -1.75 15.72 -9.30
C LEU A 147 -1.74 16.59 -8.04
N ILE A 148 -1.66 17.90 -8.24
CA ILE A 148 -1.68 18.89 -7.14
C ILE A 148 -2.98 18.75 -6.35
N TYR A 149 -4.12 18.59 -7.02
CA TYR A 149 -5.41 18.39 -6.36
C TYR A 149 -5.40 17.14 -5.47
N CYS A 150 -4.99 15.98 -6.00
CA CYS A 150 -4.96 14.73 -5.23
C CYS A 150 -4.04 14.86 -4.02
N ARG A 151 -2.85 15.44 -4.17
CA ARG A 151 -1.90 15.64 -3.06
C ARG A 151 -2.37 16.67 -2.03
N GLY A 152 -3.19 17.63 -2.44
CA GLY A 152 -3.74 18.66 -1.56
C GLY A 152 -4.99 18.23 -0.78
N HIS A 153 -5.80 17.33 -1.33
CA HIS A 153 -7.11 16.96 -0.77
C HIS A 153 -7.23 15.47 -0.38
N HIS A 154 -6.38 14.63 -0.95
CA HIS A 154 -6.39 13.17 -0.86
C HIS A 154 -4.95 12.66 -0.69
N GLY A 155 -4.61 11.49 -1.23
CA GLY A 155 -3.26 10.93 -1.23
C GLY A 155 -2.44 11.37 -2.43
N ASP A 156 -2.60 10.68 -3.57
CA ASP A 156 -1.90 11.00 -4.83
C ASP A 156 -2.77 10.59 -6.03
N LEU A 157 -2.33 10.87 -7.26
CA LEU A 157 -2.93 10.23 -8.44
C LEU A 157 -2.71 8.71 -8.38
N VAL A 158 -3.76 7.95 -8.72
CA VAL A 158 -3.73 6.50 -8.57
C VAL A 158 -2.64 5.84 -9.41
N SER A 159 -2.01 4.82 -8.83
CA SER A 159 -0.99 4.00 -9.49
C SER A 159 -1.48 2.58 -9.69
N ILE A 160 -1.10 1.95 -10.81
CA ILE A 160 -1.56 0.59 -11.16
C ILE A 160 -0.34 -0.31 -11.37
N ALA A 161 -0.04 -1.13 -10.36
CA ALA A 161 1.07 -2.07 -10.35
C ALA A 161 0.65 -3.53 -10.56
N THR A 162 -0.65 -3.85 -10.52
CA THR A 162 -1.19 -5.21 -10.72
C THR A 162 -2.48 -5.22 -11.54
N LEU A 163 -2.90 -6.41 -11.98
CA LEU A 163 -4.18 -6.60 -12.68
C LEU A 163 -5.36 -6.27 -11.78
N GLU A 164 -5.27 -6.60 -10.49
CA GLU A 164 -6.34 -6.37 -9.53
C GLU A 164 -6.54 -4.88 -9.26
N GLN A 165 -5.46 -4.11 -9.17
CA GLN A 165 -5.54 -2.65 -9.13
C GLN A 165 -6.14 -2.09 -10.42
N GLN A 166 -5.79 -2.64 -11.59
CA GLN A 166 -6.41 -2.24 -12.86
C GLN A 166 -7.92 -2.45 -12.83
N GLU A 167 -8.39 -3.60 -12.34
CA GLU A 167 -9.81 -3.93 -12.19
C GLU A 167 -10.53 -2.97 -11.22
N LEU A 168 -9.90 -2.59 -10.11
CA LEU A 168 -10.48 -1.63 -9.18
C LEU A 168 -10.59 -0.22 -9.80
N VAL A 169 -9.53 0.25 -10.47
CA VAL A 169 -9.48 1.58 -11.07
C VAL A 169 -10.47 1.70 -12.22
N GLN A 170 -10.62 0.66 -13.05
CA GLN A 170 -11.62 0.68 -14.14
C GLN A 170 -13.06 0.76 -13.62
N GLU A 171 -13.40 0.07 -12.52
CA GLU A 171 -14.75 0.16 -11.93
C GLU A 171 -15.06 1.59 -11.46
N LYS A 172 -14.06 2.32 -10.96
CA LYS A 172 -14.21 3.75 -10.65
C LYS A 172 -14.36 4.58 -11.92
N ALA A 173 -13.52 4.33 -12.93
CA ALA A 173 -13.46 5.11 -14.16
C ALA A 173 -14.76 5.06 -14.99
N LYS A 174 -15.54 3.99 -14.92
CA LYS A 174 -16.85 3.88 -15.59
C LYS A 174 -17.83 5.00 -15.23
N ASN A 175 -17.67 5.62 -14.06
CA ASN A 175 -18.54 6.69 -13.57
C ASN A 175 -18.05 8.10 -13.94
N ALA A 176 -16.98 8.20 -14.74
CA ALA A 176 -16.41 9.47 -15.17
C ALA A 176 -17.21 10.09 -16.32
N ASN A 177 -17.21 11.42 -16.36
CA ASN A 177 -17.90 12.19 -17.39
C ASN A 177 -17.03 12.45 -18.63
N THR A 178 -15.71 12.29 -18.49
CA THR A 178 -14.75 12.44 -19.60
C THR A 178 -14.44 11.10 -20.27
N PRO A 179 -14.03 11.09 -21.55
CA PRO A 179 -13.70 9.84 -22.27
C PRO A 179 -12.46 9.13 -21.71
N TYR A 180 -11.64 9.85 -20.95
CA TYR A 180 -10.46 9.33 -20.26
C TYR A 180 -10.44 9.79 -18.81
N VAL A 181 -9.66 9.11 -17.96
CA VAL A 181 -9.31 9.56 -16.61
C VAL A 181 -7.80 9.59 -16.43
N TRP A 182 -7.26 10.63 -15.79
CA TRP A 182 -5.84 10.70 -15.47
C TRP A 182 -5.42 9.63 -14.46
N LEU A 183 -4.27 9.01 -14.74
CA LEU A 183 -3.54 8.13 -13.84
C LEU A 183 -2.23 8.80 -13.41
N GLY A 184 -1.61 8.30 -12.34
CA GLY A 184 -0.35 8.80 -11.81
C GLY A 184 0.91 8.42 -12.58
N LEU A 185 0.80 7.98 -13.85
CA LEU A 185 1.94 7.55 -14.66
C LEU A 185 2.42 8.70 -15.56
N ARG A 186 3.69 9.08 -15.44
CA ARG A 186 4.30 10.17 -16.22
C ARG A 186 5.64 9.75 -16.83
N TYR A 187 5.98 10.33 -17.97
CA TYR A 187 7.28 10.20 -18.61
C TYR A 187 8.24 11.27 -18.11
N SER A 188 9.49 10.91 -17.85
CA SER A 188 10.59 11.86 -17.61
C SER A 188 11.57 11.81 -18.77
N CYS A 189 11.66 12.90 -19.54
CA CYS A 189 12.65 13.04 -20.61
C CYS A 189 14.09 12.97 -20.08
N ALA A 190 14.35 13.55 -18.91
CA ALA A 190 15.68 13.56 -18.31
C ALA A 190 16.18 12.15 -17.95
N LEU A 191 15.25 11.25 -17.56
CA LEU A 191 15.57 9.88 -17.18
C LEU A 191 15.28 8.86 -18.31
N GLY A 192 14.60 9.30 -19.37
CA GLY A 192 14.19 8.44 -20.48
C GLY A 192 13.21 7.32 -20.10
N LEU A 193 12.43 7.48 -19.02
CA LEU A 193 11.58 6.41 -18.47
C LEU A 193 10.21 6.90 -17.98
N TRP A 194 9.27 5.97 -17.91
CA TRP A 194 7.96 6.14 -17.27
C TRP A 194 8.04 5.72 -15.79
N PHE A 195 7.38 6.48 -14.92
CA PHE A 195 7.31 6.18 -13.50
C PHE A 195 5.96 6.57 -12.90
N TRP A 196 5.53 5.82 -11.89
CA TRP A 196 4.37 6.16 -11.08
C TRP A 196 4.74 7.26 -10.08
N VAL A 197 3.81 8.17 -9.80
CA VAL A 197 3.98 9.28 -8.83
C VAL A 197 4.26 8.83 -7.40
N ASN A 198 3.99 7.55 -7.09
CA ASN A 198 4.29 6.91 -5.80
C ASN A 198 5.63 6.13 -5.80
N ASP A 199 6.49 6.37 -6.79
CA ASP A 199 7.80 5.74 -6.99
C ASP A 199 7.75 4.21 -7.25
N GLN A 200 6.58 3.63 -7.54
CA GLN A 200 6.49 2.24 -7.96
C GLN A 200 7.07 2.02 -9.37
N LEU A 201 7.69 0.87 -9.56
CA LEU A 201 8.18 0.43 -10.87
C LEU A 201 7.01 0.08 -11.80
N VAL A 202 7.15 0.43 -13.08
CA VAL A 202 6.14 0.16 -14.12
C VAL A 202 6.27 -1.28 -14.67
N CYS A 203 5.98 -2.26 -13.81
CA CYS A 203 6.04 -3.68 -14.16
C CYS A 203 4.77 -4.16 -14.88
N TYR A 204 3.61 -3.77 -14.36
CA TYR A 204 2.31 -4.02 -15.01
C TYR A 204 2.04 -2.96 -16.07
N LYS A 205 1.43 -3.39 -17.19
CA LYS A 205 1.19 -2.55 -18.36
C LYS A 205 -0.14 -2.92 -18.99
N ASN A 206 -1.01 -1.93 -19.20
CA ASN A 206 -2.26 -2.10 -19.93
C ASN A 206 -2.39 -1.10 -21.10
N TRP A 207 -1.28 -0.85 -21.81
CA TRP A 207 -1.21 0.10 -22.94
C TRP A 207 -2.17 -0.26 -24.07
N ALA A 208 -2.77 0.77 -24.67
CA ALA A 208 -3.44 0.66 -25.96
C ALA A 208 -2.41 0.44 -27.08
N ASN A 209 -2.81 -0.23 -28.15
CA ASN A 209 -1.96 -0.42 -29.32
C ASN A 209 -2.03 0.82 -30.21
N GLU A 210 -1.18 1.82 -29.94
CA GLU A 210 -1.17 3.09 -30.66
C GLU A 210 0.17 3.37 -31.37
N THR A 211 0.09 4.09 -32.49
CA THR A 211 1.26 4.75 -33.09
C THR A 211 1.65 5.96 -32.25
N ASP A 212 2.90 6.04 -31.79
CA ASP A 212 3.40 7.14 -30.96
C ASP A 212 3.17 8.49 -31.67
N THR A 213 2.32 9.35 -31.10
CA THR A 213 1.87 10.60 -31.77
C THR A 213 2.79 11.80 -31.52
N GLY A 214 3.89 11.67 -30.78
CA GLY A 214 4.89 12.74 -30.63
C GLY A 214 5.47 12.89 -29.22
N GLN A 215 6.33 13.90 -29.06
CA GLN A 215 7.11 14.20 -27.84
C GLN A 215 6.28 14.82 -26.70
N ASP A 216 5.09 15.36 -26.97
CA ASP A 216 4.29 16.08 -25.97
C ASP A 216 3.40 15.17 -25.11
N ASN A 217 3.40 13.85 -25.34
CA ASN A 217 2.58 12.91 -24.59
C ASN A 217 3.26 12.44 -23.30
N MET A 218 3.38 13.35 -22.34
CA MET A 218 4.14 13.14 -21.10
C MET A 218 3.32 12.43 -20.01
N ALA A 219 2.00 12.37 -20.15
CA ALA A 219 1.09 11.82 -19.14
C ALA A 219 0.27 10.64 -19.67
N VAL A 220 -0.30 9.84 -18.76
CA VAL A 220 -1.13 8.69 -19.10
C VAL A 220 -2.55 8.86 -18.60
N ALA A 221 -3.51 8.64 -19.51
CA ALA A 221 -4.92 8.55 -19.18
C ALA A 221 -5.49 7.18 -19.55
N MET A 222 -6.47 6.70 -18.78
CA MET A 222 -7.17 5.46 -19.04
C MET A 222 -8.53 5.73 -19.68
N GLU A 223 -8.90 5.00 -20.72
CA GLU A 223 -10.22 5.11 -21.34
C GLU A 223 -11.34 4.65 -20.39
N THR A 224 -12.47 5.36 -20.38
CA THR A 224 -13.55 5.16 -19.40
C THR A 224 -14.65 4.19 -19.85
N GLY A 225 -14.79 3.94 -21.15
CA GLY A 225 -15.95 3.21 -21.71
C GLY A 225 -15.68 1.93 -22.51
N ARG A 226 -14.43 1.62 -22.89
CA ARG A 226 -14.10 0.43 -23.69
C ARG A 226 -13.26 -0.59 -22.93
N GLU A 227 -12.04 -0.85 -23.39
CA GLU A 227 -11.12 -1.87 -22.85
C GLU A 227 -10.31 -1.37 -21.65
N HIS A 228 -10.54 -0.13 -21.21
CA HIS A 228 -9.81 0.53 -20.12
C HIS A 228 -8.29 0.52 -20.32
N LYS A 229 -7.87 0.62 -21.59
CA LYS A 229 -6.47 0.70 -21.97
C LYS A 229 -5.87 2.05 -21.60
N TRP A 230 -4.55 2.07 -21.44
CA TRP A 230 -3.78 3.25 -21.13
C TRP A 230 -3.31 3.93 -22.41
N PHE A 231 -3.55 5.23 -22.49
CA PHE A 231 -3.22 6.08 -23.61
C PHE A 231 -2.21 7.12 -23.16
N LYS A 232 -1.19 7.36 -23.98
CA LYS A 232 -0.31 8.52 -23.77
C LYS A 232 -1.08 9.76 -24.23
N LYS A 233 -1.05 10.82 -23.43
CA LYS A 233 -1.81 12.05 -23.68
C LYS A 233 -0.95 13.27 -23.41
N ASN A 234 -1.30 14.37 -24.07
CA ASN A 234 -0.71 15.66 -23.79
C ASN A 234 -1.17 16.09 -22.39
N ASP A 235 -0.22 16.49 -21.54
CA ASP A 235 -0.49 16.79 -20.13
C ASP A 235 -1.31 18.07 -19.91
N GLU A 236 -1.50 18.89 -20.96
CA GLU A 236 -2.41 20.05 -20.99
C GLU A 236 -3.87 19.70 -21.31
N GLU A 237 -4.16 18.49 -21.81
CA GLU A 237 -5.53 18.02 -21.98
C GLU A 237 -6.26 17.93 -20.63
N LYS A 238 -7.58 18.07 -20.61
CA LYS A 238 -8.34 18.09 -19.36
C LYS A 238 -9.28 16.91 -19.23
N PHE A 239 -9.04 16.08 -18.22
CA PHE A 239 -9.84 14.90 -17.92
C PHE A 239 -10.26 14.86 -16.45
N ASN A 240 -11.27 14.04 -16.15
CA ASN A 240 -11.48 13.55 -14.79
C ASN A 240 -10.27 12.73 -14.34
N PHE A 241 -10.16 12.47 -13.05
CA PHE A 241 -8.96 11.84 -12.51
C PHE A 241 -9.29 11.05 -11.25
N ILE A 242 -8.49 10.03 -10.97
CA ILE A 242 -8.71 9.15 -9.82
C ILE A 242 -7.57 9.37 -8.83
N CYS A 243 -7.93 9.73 -7.60
CA CYS A 243 -6.98 9.81 -6.50
C CYS A 243 -7.01 8.54 -5.67
N SER A 244 -5.86 8.14 -5.15
CA SER A 244 -5.76 7.27 -3.98
C SER A 244 -5.95 8.09 -2.69
N LEU A 245 -6.44 7.46 -1.63
CA LEU A 245 -6.60 8.05 -0.30
C LEU A 245 -5.50 7.61 0.67
#